data_AF-A0A2E8Z3M9-F1
#
_entry.id   AF-A0A2E8Z3M9-F1
#
_cell.length_a   1.000
_cell.length_b   1.000
_cell.length_c   1.000
_cell.angle_alpha   90.00
_cell.angle_beta   90.00
_cell.angle_gamma   90.00
#
_symmetry.space_group_name_H-M   'P 1'
#
loop_
_entity.id
_entity.type
_entity.pdbx_description
1 polymer ?
#
loop_
_entity_poly.entity_id
_entity_poly.type
_entity_poly.pdbx_seq_one_letter_code
_entity_poly.pdbx_strand_id
1 'polypeptide(L)'
;MPWLPLCALVLAAFVAGLLRGPQARAAAVVLALVAAWWLLSKPPAEGEVLVEFGPQRGFVQSDLVGVVALVIAVVRFGWPGRGRT
;
A
#
# COMPACT_ATOMS: atom_id res chain seq x y z
N MET A 1 -7.13 -7.06 -16.72
CA MET A 1 -6.81 -5.62 -16.69
C MET A 1 -6.00 -5.32 -15.43
N PRO A 2 -4.67 -5.50 -15.49
CA PRO A 2 -3.77 -5.53 -14.31
C PRO A 2 -3.73 -4.22 -13.52
N TRP A 3 -3.97 -3.09 -14.18
CA TRP A 3 -4.04 -1.75 -13.56
C TRP A 3 -5.17 -1.51 -12.53
N LEU A 4 -6.25 -2.30 -12.54
CA LEU A 4 -7.42 -2.08 -11.67
C LEU A 4 -7.08 -2.21 -10.17
N PRO A 5 -6.45 -3.32 -9.72
CA PRO A 5 -6.03 -3.45 -8.33
C PRO A 5 -5.01 -2.39 -7.91
N LEU A 6 -4.13 -1.94 -8.80
CA LEU A 6 -3.17 -0.87 -8.51
C LEU A 6 -3.88 0.48 -8.30
N CYS A 7 -4.83 0.84 -9.17
CA CYS A 7 -5.67 2.03 -8.99
C CYS A 7 -6.48 1.97 -7.68
N ALA A 8 -7.02 0.80 -7.33
CA ALA A 8 -7.74 0.60 -6.09
C ALA A 8 -6.84 0.79 -4.86
N LEU A 9 -5.59 0.32 -4.92
CA LEU A 9 -4.61 0.49 -3.85
C LEU A 9 -4.22 1.96 -3.66
N VAL A 10 -4.00 2.70 -4.75
CA VAL A 10 -3.74 4.15 -4.70
C VAL A 10 -4.91 4.90 -4.08
N LEU A 11 -6.14 4.60 -4.51
CA LEU A 11 -7.34 5.21 -3.96
C LEU A 11 -7.50 4.88 -2.47
N ALA A 12 -7.26 3.63 -2.07
CA ALA A 12 -7.31 3.21 -0.68
C ALA A 12 -6.27 3.96 0.17
N ALA A 13 -5.04 4.12 -0.33
CA ALA A 13 -3.99 4.87 0.35
C ALA A 13 -4.38 6.34 0.52
N PHE A 14 -4.94 6.95 -0.53
CA PHE A 14 -5.43 8.33 -0.49
C PHE A 14 -6.55 8.52 0.53
N VAL A 15 -7.58 7.67 0.49
CA VAL A 15 -8.72 7.72 1.41
C VAL A 15 -8.27 7.50 2.86
N ALA A 16 -7.41 6.52 3.11
CA ALA A 16 -6.84 6.29 4.44
C ALA A 16 -6.01 7.48 4.94
N GLY A 17 -5.32 8.18 4.04
CA GLY A 17 -4.60 9.42 4.32
C GLY A 17 -5.51 10.61 4.65
N LEU A 18 -6.76 10.64 4.17
CA LEU A 18 -7.69 11.72 4.48
C LEU A 18 -8.49 11.48 5.77
N LEU A 19 -8.72 10.21 6.13
CA LEU A 19 -9.48 9.85 7.33
C LEU A 19 -8.82 10.35 8.61
N ARG A 20 -9.63 10.83 9.56
CA ARG A 20 -9.21 11.29 10.90
C ARG A 20 -10.06 10.60 11.97
N GLY A 21 -9.56 10.54 13.20
CA GLY A 21 -10.30 9.99 14.34
C GLY A 21 -10.32 8.45 14.37
N PRO A 22 -11.31 7.81 15.03
CA PRO A 22 -11.31 6.37 15.32
C PRO A 22 -11.30 5.50 14.05
N GLN A 23 -11.86 6.00 12.96
CA GLN A 23 -11.89 5.32 11.66
C GLN A 23 -10.52 5.27 10.98
N ALA A 24 -9.60 6.18 11.32
CA ALA A 24 -8.26 6.22 10.72
C ALA A 24 -7.43 4.97 11.06
N ARG A 25 -7.61 4.39 12.26
CA ARG A 25 -6.93 3.15 12.66
C ARG A 25 -7.44 1.95 11.87
N ALA A 26 -8.76 1.81 11.75
CA ALA A 26 -9.37 0.73 10.96
C ALA A 26 -8.95 0.83 9.48
N ALA A 27 -8.97 2.04 8.92
CA ALA A 27 -8.52 2.28 7.54
C ALA A 27 -7.03 1.96 7.34
N ALA A 28 -6.18 2.28 8.32
CA ALA A 28 -4.76 1.92 8.28
C ALA A 28 -4.54 0.39 8.28
N VAL A 29 -5.29 -0.35 9.11
CA VAL A 29 -5.20 -1.83 9.13
C VAL A 29 -5.64 -2.42 7.79
N VAL A 30 -6.78 -1.95 7.25
CA VAL A 30 -7.26 -2.41 5.94
C VAL A 30 -6.24 -2.09 4.84
N LEU A 31 -5.68 -0.88 4.84
CA LEU A 31 -4.65 -0.49 3.87
C LEU A 31 -3.41 -1.39 3.97
N ALA A 32 -2.95 -1.71 5.18
CA ALA A 32 -1.82 -2.61 5.38
C ALA A 32 -2.08 -4.01 4.81
N LEU A 33 -3.27 -4.57 5.04
CA LEU A 33 -3.65 -5.88 4.53
C LEU A 33 -3.72 -5.90 3.00
N VAL A 34 -4.32 -4.87 2.40
CA VAL A 34 -4.43 -4.75 0.94
C VAL A 34 -3.04 -4.54 0.30
N ALA A 35 -2.18 -3.74 0.92
CA ALA A 35 -0.80 -3.54 0.47
C ALA A 35 0.03 -4.84 0.56
N ALA A 36 -0.10 -5.59 1.65
CA ALA A 36 0.56 -6.88 1.81
C ALA A 36 0.06 -7.90 0.77
N TRP A 37 -1.25 -7.96 0.57
CA TRP A 37 -1.85 -8.80 -0.48
C TRP A 37 -1.32 -8.45 -1.87
N TRP A 38 -1.21 -7.15 -2.19
CA TRP A 38 -0.64 -6.68 -3.45
C TRP A 38 0.78 -7.19 -3.67
N LEU A 39 1.67 -6.99 -2.68
CA LEU A 39 3.08 -7.38 -2.79
C LEU A 39 3.28 -8.88 -2.99
N LEU A 40 2.40 -9.71 -2.42
CA LEU A 40 2.46 -11.17 -2.44
C LEU A 40 1.77 -11.81 -3.65
N SER A 41 0.64 -11.24 -4.08
CA SER A 41 -0.25 -11.83 -5.08
C SER A 41 -0.18 -11.16 -6.45
N LYS A 42 0.69 -10.15 -6.64
CA LYS A 42 0.85 -9.49 -7.93
C LYS A 42 1.32 -10.47 -9.01
N PRO A 43 0.88 -10.29 -10.27
CA PRO A 43 1.44 -11.05 -11.37
C PRO A 43 2.88 -10.59 -11.68
N PRO A 44 3.70 -11.49 -12.26
CA PRO A 44 5.06 -11.15 -12.68
C PRO A 44 4.99 -10.10 -13.81
N ALA A 45 5.69 -8.98 -13.61
CA ALA A 45 5.87 -7.89 -14.58
C ALA A 45 4.66 -6.98 -14.85
N GLU A 46 4.12 -6.34 -13.82
CA GLU A 46 3.32 -5.11 -13.99
C GLU A 46 4.21 -3.86 -13.96
N GLY A 47 5.03 -3.66 -14.99
CA GLY A 47 5.89 -2.48 -15.14
C GLY A 47 7.38 -2.81 -15.22
N GLU A 48 8.21 -1.77 -15.29
CA GLU A 48 9.66 -1.90 -15.41
C GLU A 48 10.26 -2.58 -14.17
N VAL A 49 11.16 -3.53 -14.40
CA VAL A 49 11.84 -4.29 -13.34
C VAL A 49 12.96 -3.42 -12.77
N LEU A 50 12.89 -3.14 -11.48
CA LEU A 50 13.85 -2.34 -10.73
C LEU A 50 14.94 -3.21 -10.09
N VAL A 51 14.59 -4.41 -9.60
CA VAL A 51 15.52 -5.37 -9.01
C VAL A 51 15.08 -6.79 -9.37
N GLU A 52 15.96 -7.59 -9.99
CA GLU A 52 15.67 -9.01 -10.25
C GLU A 52 16.07 -9.88 -9.04
N PHE A 53 15.16 -10.75 -8.59
CA PHE A 53 15.43 -11.73 -7.53
C PHE A 53 15.47 -13.17 -8.05
N GLY A 54 15.28 -13.37 -9.37
CA GLY A 54 15.31 -14.66 -10.05
C GLY A 54 14.64 -14.62 -11.43
N PRO A 55 14.62 -15.73 -12.19
CA PRO A 55 14.21 -15.75 -13.60
C PRO A 55 12.75 -15.33 -13.86
N GLN A 56 11.91 -15.35 -12.83
CA GLN A 56 10.46 -15.15 -12.92
C GLN A 56 9.93 -14.17 -11.87
N ARG A 57 10.81 -13.60 -11.02
CA ARG A 57 10.42 -12.71 -9.93
C ARG A 57 11.41 -11.56 -9.82
N GLY A 58 10.89 -10.35 -9.99
CA GLY A 58 11.61 -9.10 -9.75
C GLY A 58 10.73 -8.12 -8.97
N PHE A 59 11.38 -7.21 -8.27
CA PHE A 59 10.79 -5.97 -7.79
C PHE A 59 10.52 -5.06 -8.98
N VAL A 60 9.26 -4.66 -9.15
CA VAL A 60 8.82 -3.83 -10.28
C VAL A 60 8.38 -2.45 -9.79
N GLN A 61 8.30 -1.48 -10.68
CA GLN A 61 7.86 -0.11 -10.33
C GLN A 61 6.52 -0.08 -9.57
N SER A 62 5.58 -0.98 -9.91
CA SER A 62 4.29 -1.10 -9.24
C SER A 62 4.39 -1.60 -7.78
N ASP A 63 5.51 -2.20 -7.39
CA ASP A 63 5.75 -2.57 -5.98
C ASP A 63 5.99 -1.36 -5.09
N LEU A 64 6.53 -0.28 -5.65
CA LEU A 64 6.70 0.97 -4.91
C LEU A 64 5.36 1.47 -4.37
N VAL A 65 4.26 1.27 -5.13
CA VAL A 65 2.91 1.64 -4.69
C VAL A 65 2.49 0.82 -3.46
N GLY A 66 2.74 -0.49 -3.48
CA GLY A 66 2.52 -1.38 -2.33
C GLY A 66 3.34 -0.98 -1.12
N VAL A 67 4.63 -0.69 -1.30
CA VAL A 67 5.53 -0.25 -0.24
C VAL A 67 5.08 1.08 0.35
N VAL A 68 4.74 2.07 -0.49
CA VAL A 68 4.24 3.39 -0.03
C VAL A 68 2.93 3.23 0.73
N ALA A 69 1.99 2.42 0.24
CA ALA A 69 0.73 2.15 0.93
C ALA A 69 0.97 1.52 2.31
N LEU A 70 1.91 0.58 2.42
CA LEU A 70 2.30 -0.02 3.69
C LEU A 70 2.92 1.01 4.65
N VAL A 71 3.80 1.87 4.16
CA VAL A 71 4.41 2.96 4.95
C VAL A 71 3.33 3.90 5.47
N ILE A 72 2.38 4.31 4.63
CA ILE A 72 1.24 5.17 5.04
C ILE A 72 0.43 4.47 6.15
N ALA A 73 0.16 3.18 6.00
CA ALA A 73 -0.57 2.40 6.99
C ALA A 73 0.18 2.34 8.33
N VAL A 74 1.47 2.04 8.32
CA VAL A 74 2.31 1.98 9.53
C VAL A 74 2.37 3.34 10.21
N VAL A 75 2.60 4.41 9.44
CA VAL A 75 2.61 5.77 9.99
C VAL A 75 1.25 6.09 10.60
N ARG A 76 0.13 5.79 9.95
CA ARG A 76 -1.20 6.10 10.51
C ARG A 76 -1.59 5.24 11.70
N PHE A 77 -1.12 4.01 11.77
CA PHE A 77 -1.34 3.14 12.91
C PHE A 77 -0.47 3.53 14.11
N GLY A 78 0.82 3.77 13.85
CA GLY A 78 1.84 4.09 14.86
C GLY A 78 1.94 5.57 15.23
N TRP A 79 1.23 6.46 14.54
CA TRP A 79 1.10 7.86 14.92
C TRP A 79 -0.09 8.03 15.88
N PRO A 80 0.12 7.98 17.21
CA PRO A 80 -0.88 8.44 18.14
C PRO A 80 -1.18 9.89 17.78
N GLY A 81 -2.42 10.14 17.36
CA GLY A 81 -2.90 11.49 17.11
C GLY A 81 -2.51 12.38 18.28
N ARG A 82 -1.90 13.52 17.94
CA ARG A 82 -1.61 14.63 18.83
C ARG A 82 -2.94 15.06 19.46
N GLY A 83 -3.28 14.46 20.60
CA GLY A 83 -4.34 14.92 21.49
C GLY A 83 -3.85 16.17 22.19
N ARG A 84 -3.84 17.30 21.48
CA ARG A 84 -3.73 18.65 22.04
C ARG A 84 -4.39 19.61 21.06
N THR A 85 -5.69 19.81 21.24
CA THR A 85 -6.38 21.11 21.37
C THR A 85 -7.86 20.82 21.50
#